data_AF-A0A3Q0DSG2-F1
#
_entry.id   AF-A0A3Q0DSG2-F1
#
_cell.length_a   1.000
_cell.length_b   1.000
_cell.length_c   1.000
_cell.angle_alpha   90.00
_cell.angle_beta   90.00
_cell.angle_gamma   90.00
#
_symmetry.space_group_name_H-M   'P 1'
#
loop_
_entity.id
_entity.type
_entity.pdbx_description
1 polymer ?
#
loop_
_entity_poly.entity_id
_entity_poly.type
_entity_poly.pdbx_seq_one_letter_code
_entity_poly.pdbx_strand_id
1 'polypeptide(L)'
;MAPRRRASPGVAVACGWILTVVLGFCVSFNVDVKNSMTFSGPVEDMFGYTVQQYANEEGKWVLIGSPLVGQPKNRTGDVYKCPVGRGEPLPCIKLDLPVNTSIPNVTEVKENMTFGSTLVTNPNGGFLACGPLYAYRCGHLHYTTGICSNVSATFQVMNSIAPVQECSTQLDIVIVLDGSNSIYPWQSVTAFLNDLLERMDIGPKQTQVCDSAF
;
A
#
# COMPACT_ATOMS: atom_id res chain seq x y z
N MET A 1 38.27 -18.01 53.00
CA MET A 1 37.94 -19.43 52.67
C MET A 1 36.44 -19.55 52.55
N ALA A 2 35.92 -19.70 51.33
CA ALA A 2 34.56 -20.19 51.10
C ALA A 2 34.66 -21.21 49.96
N PRO A 3 34.30 -22.49 50.18
CA PRO A 3 34.47 -23.51 49.17
C PRO A 3 33.44 -23.31 48.07
N ARG A 4 33.92 -23.13 46.83
CA ARG A 4 33.08 -23.16 45.62
C ARG A 4 32.47 -24.55 45.53
N ARG A 5 31.19 -24.69 45.87
CA ARG A 5 30.44 -25.93 45.72
C ARG A 5 30.38 -26.27 44.23
N ARG A 6 31.06 -27.34 43.84
CA ARG A 6 31.00 -27.88 42.47
C ARG A 6 29.59 -28.44 42.29
N ALA A 7 28.81 -27.82 41.40
CA ALA A 7 27.48 -28.30 41.06
C ALA A 7 27.59 -29.74 40.55
N SER A 8 26.82 -30.64 41.15
CA SER A 8 26.80 -32.05 40.78
C SER A 8 26.26 -32.20 39.35
N PRO A 9 26.95 -32.91 38.44
CA PRO A 9 26.55 -33.02 37.04
C PRO A 9 25.13 -33.61 36.88
N GLY A 10 24.68 -34.46 37.81
CA GLY A 10 23.32 -34.99 37.81
C GLY A 10 22.23 -33.95 38.05
N VAL A 11 22.52 -32.87 38.80
CA VAL A 11 21.56 -31.78 39.08
C VAL A 11 21.39 -30.88 37.86
N ALA A 12 22.47 -30.61 37.12
CA ALA A 12 22.42 -29.84 35.89
C ALA A 12 21.66 -30.60 34.78
N VAL A 13 21.88 -31.91 34.67
CA VAL A 13 21.17 -32.77 33.70
C VAL A 13 19.68 -32.84 34.06
N ALA A 14 19.32 -33.10 35.32
CA ALA A 14 17.92 -33.15 35.75
C ALA A 14 17.19 -31.81 35.52
N CYS A 15 17.85 -30.69 35.80
CA CYS A 15 17.28 -29.36 35.56
C CYS A 15 17.09 -29.09 34.06
N GLY A 16 18.01 -29.55 33.20
CA GLY A 16 17.88 -29.48 31.75
C GLY A 16 16.70 -30.30 31.21
N TRP A 17 16.53 -31.53 31.70
CA TRP A 17 15.40 -32.41 31.34
C TRP A 17 14.05 -31.81 31.75
N ILE A 18 13.95 -31.28 32.96
CA ILE A 18 12.74 -30.59 33.45
C ILE A 18 12.46 -29.36 32.60
N LEU A 19 13.48 -28.56 32.24
CA LEU A 19 13.31 -27.39 31.39
C LEU A 19 12.81 -27.75 29.99
N THR A 20 13.34 -28.81 29.36
CA THR A 20 12.85 -29.29 28.06
C THR A 20 11.43 -29.83 28.10
N VAL A 21 11.04 -30.50 29.19
CA VAL A 21 9.66 -30.99 29.38
C VAL A 21 8.71 -29.80 29.56
N VAL A 22 9.06 -28.83 30.39
CA VAL A 22 8.25 -27.62 30.63
C VAL A 22 8.13 -26.77 29.35
N LEU A 23 9.21 -26.61 28.57
CA LEU A 23 9.19 -25.95 27.27
C LEU A 23 8.31 -26.69 26.24
N GLY A 24 8.23 -28.02 26.31
CA GLY A 24 7.34 -28.83 25.49
C GLY A 24 5.84 -28.65 25.79
N PHE A 25 5.50 -28.16 27.00
CA PHE A 25 4.12 -27.80 27.38
C PHE A 25 3.75 -26.34 27.03
N CYS A 26 4.69 -25.53 26.54
CA CYS A 26 4.42 -24.19 26.01
C CYS A 26 3.96 -24.22 24.55
N VAL A 27 3.20 -25.23 24.16
CA VAL A 27 2.52 -25.29 22.85
C VAL A 27 1.26 -24.44 22.90
N SER A 28 1.04 -23.65 21.85
CA SER A 28 -0.17 -22.85 21.62
C SER A 28 -1.42 -23.71 21.92
N PHE A 29 -2.09 -23.46 23.05
CA PHE A 29 -3.12 -24.36 23.59
C PHE A 29 -4.55 -23.92 23.26
N ASN A 30 -4.74 -22.67 22.85
CA ASN A 30 -6.06 -22.06 22.63
C ASN A 30 -6.37 -21.79 21.14
N VAL A 31 -5.57 -22.35 20.22
CA VAL A 31 -5.83 -22.32 18.78
C VAL A 31 -5.92 -23.75 18.30
N ASP A 32 -7.06 -24.14 17.74
CA ASP A 32 -7.23 -25.48 17.19
C ASP A 32 -6.51 -25.59 15.84
N VAL A 33 -5.38 -26.31 15.86
CA VAL A 33 -4.57 -26.57 14.66
C VAL A 33 -5.12 -27.76 13.85
N LYS A 34 -5.93 -28.63 14.47
CA LYS A 34 -6.44 -29.86 13.82
C LYS A 34 -7.65 -29.57 12.94
N ASN A 35 -8.55 -28.70 13.39
CA ASN A 35 -9.77 -28.33 12.66
C ASN A 35 -9.66 -26.93 12.02
N SER A 36 -8.58 -26.69 11.27
CA SER A 36 -8.37 -25.41 10.58
C SER A 36 -9.18 -25.29 9.28
N MET A 37 -9.64 -24.08 8.96
CA MET A 37 -10.21 -23.75 7.66
C MET A 37 -9.11 -23.17 6.74
N THR A 38 -9.03 -23.64 5.50
CA THR A 38 -8.03 -23.18 4.52
C THR A 38 -8.72 -22.46 3.36
N PHE A 39 -8.19 -21.30 2.98
CA PHE A 39 -8.58 -20.57 1.78
C PHE A 39 -7.39 -20.55 0.82
N SER A 40 -7.62 -20.96 -0.42
CA SER A 40 -6.58 -21.04 -1.45
C SER A 40 -6.97 -20.20 -2.66
N GLY A 41 -5.96 -19.60 -3.30
CA GLY A 41 -6.12 -18.78 -4.51
C GLY A 41 -4.81 -18.70 -5.30
N PRO A 42 -4.79 -17.92 -6.41
CA PRO A 42 -3.64 -17.84 -7.31
C PRO A 42 -2.41 -17.22 -6.62
N VAL A 43 -1.26 -17.87 -6.74
CA VAL A 43 0.00 -17.43 -6.09
C VAL A 43 0.63 -16.28 -6.85
N GLU A 44 0.52 -16.32 -8.18
CA GLU A 44 0.94 -15.27 -9.12
C GLU A 44 0.26 -13.92 -8.86
N ASP A 45 -0.95 -13.95 -8.31
CA ASP A 45 -1.73 -12.76 -7.97
C ASP A 45 -1.47 -12.26 -6.54
N MET A 46 -0.56 -12.92 -5.82
CA MET A 46 -0.28 -12.73 -4.39
C MET A 46 -1.55 -12.86 -3.53
N PHE A 47 -2.39 -13.86 -3.82
CA PHE A 47 -3.55 -14.14 -2.99
C PHE A 47 -3.11 -14.42 -1.55
N GLY A 48 -3.68 -13.68 -0.59
CA GLY A 48 -3.27 -13.77 0.82
C GLY A 48 -2.27 -12.71 1.26
N TYR A 49 -1.92 -11.74 0.39
CA TYR A 49 -1.02 -10.64 0.74
C TYR A 49 -1.52 -9.81 1.92
N THR A 50 -2.83 -9.54 1.96
CA THR A 50 -3.51 -9.04 3.16
C THR A 50 -4.70 -9.92 3.51
N VAL A 51 -4.99 -9.99 4.81
CA VAL A 51 -6.09 -10.78 5.36
C VAL A 51 -6.77 -10.00 6.47
N GLN A 52 -8.10 -9.91 6.42
CA GLN A 52 -8.89 -9.19 7.39
C GLN A 52 -10.21 -9.90 7.69
N GLN A 53 -10.54 -10.08 8.97
CA GLN A 53 -11.82 -10.63 9.37
C GLN A 53 -12.91 -9.56 9.25
N TYR A 54 -14.07 -9.92 8.70
CA TYR A 54 -15.19 -9.02 8.48
C TYR A 54 -16.52 -9.74 8.76
N ALA A 55 -17.51 -9.01 9.30
CA ALA A 55 -18.84 -9.54 9.53
C ALA A 55 -19.89 -8.50 9.16
N ASN A 56 -20.97 -8.96 8.55
CA ASN A 56 -22.14 -8.16 8.21
C ASN A 56 -23.41 -9.00 8.48
N GLU A 57 -24.58 -8.46 8.11
CA GLU A 57 -25.86 -9.16 8.26
C GLU A 57 -25.94 -10.47 7.44
N GLU A 58 -25.19 -10.57 6.33
CA GLU A 58 -25.14 -11.76 5.47
C GLU A 58 -24.29 -12.90 6.06
N GLY A 59 -23.37 -12.59 6.98
CA GLY A 59 -22.53 -13.59 7.64
C GLY A 59 -21.14 -13.10 8.02
N LYS A 60 -20.25 -14.08 8.27
CA LYS A 60 -18.85 -13.86 8.61
C LYS A 60 -17.96 -14.20 7.42
N TRP A 61 -16.95 -13.37 7.21
CA TRP A 61 -16.10 -13.40 6.04
C TRP A 61 -14.64 -13.19 6.42
N VAL A 62 -13.74 -13.80 5.66
CA VAL A 62 -12.34 -13.36 5.56
C VAL A 62 -12.19 -12.60 4.26
N LEU A 63 -11.78 -11.35 4.35
CA LEU A 63 -11.37 -10.54 3.21
C LEU A 63 -9.90 -10.83 2.91
N ILE A 64 -9.59 -11.09 1.64
CA ILE A 64 -8.24 -11.46 1.21
C ILE A 64 -7.83 -10.54 0.06
N GLY A 65 -6.77 -9.77 0.26
CA GLY A 65 -6.17 -8.95 -0.78
C GLY A 65 -5.30 -9.77 -1.72
N SER A 66 -5.38 -9.46 -3.02
CA SER A 66 -4.60 -10.07 -4.08
C SER A 66 -4.07 -8.97 -5.01
N PRO A 67 -2.98 -8.27 -4.63
CA PRO A 67 -2.56 -7.03 -5.30
C PRO A 67 -2.09 -7.20 -6.74
N LEU A 68 -1.77 -8.42 -7.18
CA LEU A 68 -1.25 -8.68 -8.52
C LEU A 68 -2.28 -9.29 -9.47
N VAL A 69 -3.55 -9.39 -9.08
CA VAL A 69 -4.60 -9.87 -9.99
C VAL A 69 -4.80 -8.92 -11.17
N GLY A 70 -5.01 -9.51 -12.35
CA GLY A 70 -5.12 -8.80 -13.63
C GLY A 70 -3.87 -8.99 -14.51
N GLN A 71 -3.66 -10.21 -15.01
CA GLN A 71 -2.50 -10.54 -15.84
C GLN A 71 -2.80 -10.38 -17.35
N PRO A 72 -1.80 -10.02 -18.18
CA PRO A 72 -0.63 -9.17 -17.92
C PRO A 72 -0.89 -7.68 -18.22
N LYS A 73 -1.99 -7.36 -18.91
CA LYS A 73 -2.48 -5.98 -19.09
C LYS A 73 -3.57 -5.74 -18.04
N ASN A 74 -3.56 -4.57 -17.40
CA ASN A 74 -4.50 -4.17 -16.34
C ASN A 74 -4.30 -4.91 -15.01
N ARG A 75 -3.05 -5.01 -14.54
CA ARG A 75 -2.74 -5.53 -13.20
C ARG A 75 -3.15 -4.55 -12.11
N THR A 76 -4.43 -4.52 -11.80
CA THR A 76 -4.98 -3.55 -10.85
C THR A 76 -4.87 -4.02 -9.40
N GLY A 77 -4.86 -5.33 -9.15
CA GLY A 77 -5.13 -5.89 -7.82
C GLY A 77 -6.62 -5.91 -7.50
N ASP A 78 -7.05 -6.69 -6.53
CA ASP A 78 -8.45 -6.79 -6.05
C ASP A 78 -8.53 -7.45 -4.67
N VAL A 79 -9.75 -7.57 -4.15
CA VAL A 79 -10.09 -8.17 -2.87
C VAL A 79 -11.09 -9.31 -3.09
N TYR A 80 -10.88 -10.42 -2.41
CA TYR A 80 -11.79 -11.55 -2.35
C TYR A 80 -12.51 -11.58 -1.01
N LYS A 81 -13.76 -12.03 -1.00
CA LYS A 81 -14.48 -12.42 0.23
C LYS A 81 -14.61 -13.94 0.29
N CYS A 82 -14.24 -14.52 1.42
CA CYS A 82 -14.34 -15.95 1.66
C CYS A 82 -15.28 -16.21 2.85
N PRO A 83 -16.38 -16.97 2.67
CA PRO A 83 -17.33 -17.23 3.74
C PRO A 83 -16.71 -18.09 4.85
N VAL A 84 -17.07 -17.82 6.09
CA VAL A 84 -16.61 -18.55 7.29
C VAL A 84 -17.79 -19.22 7.98
N GLY A 85 -17.60 -20.42 8.52
CA GLY A 85 -18.59 -21.08 9.37
C GLY A 85 -19.76 -21.73 8.63
N ARG A 86 -19.63 -21.91 7.30
CA ARG A 86 -20.50 -22.81 6.55
C ARG A 86 -19.88 -24.21 6.59
N GLY A 87 -20.70 -25.24 6.80
CA GLY A 87 -20.24 -26.62 7.05
C GLY A 87 -19.42 -27.24 5.91
N GLU A 88 -19.47 -26.66 4.71
CA GLU A 88 -18.63 -27.04 3.57
C GLU A 88 -17.72 -25.88 3.13
N PRO A 89 -16.51 -26.18 2.62
CA PRO A 89 -15.61 -25.17 2.07
C PRO A 89 -16.23 -24.58 0.79
N LEU A 90 -16.59 -23.30 0.84
CA LEU A 90 -17.06 -22.56 -0.33
C LEU A 90 -15.91 -21.75 -0.95
N PRO A 91 -15.91 -21.56 -2.27
CA PRO A 91 -14.89 -20.78 -2.95
C PRO A 91 -14.93 -19.32 -2.50
N CYS A 92 -13.75 -18.69 -2.48
CA CYS A 92 -13.63 -17.25 -2.33
C CYS A 92 -14.17 -16.52 -3.56
N ILE A 93 -14.92 -15.44 -3.33
CA ILE A 93 -15.58 -14.67 -4.37
C ILE A 93 -14.81 -13.36 -4.57
N LYS A 94 -14.37 -13.10 -5.80
CA LYS A 94 -13.73 -11.83 -6.17
C LYS A 94 -14.77 -10.70 -6.13
N LEU A 95 -14.40 -9.54 -5.59
CA LEU A 95 -15.32 -8.42 -5.40
C LEU A 95 -15.34 -7.43 -6.58
N ASP A 96 -14.32 -7.44 -7.45
CA ASP A 96 -14.22 -6.53 -8.60
C ASP A 96 -14.31 -5.03 -8.20
N LEU A 97 -13.79 -4.70 -7.01
CA LEU A 97 -13.80 -3.33 -6.47
C LEU A 97 -13.08 -2.30 -7.36
N PRO A 98 -11.95 -2.63 -8.02
CA PRO A 98 -11.27 -1.70 -8.94
C PRO A 98 -12.15 -1.15 -10.07
N VAL A 99 -13.19 -1.88 -10.48
CA VAL A 99 -14.09 -1.46 -11.57
C VAL A 99 -14.84 -0.18 -11.20
N ASN A 100 -15.24 -0.07 -9.93
CA ASN A 100 -15.98 1.07 -9.40
C ASN A 100 -15.10 2.05 -8.60
N THR A 101 -13.79 1.79 -8.55
CA THR A 101 -12.81 2.65 -7.86
C THR A 101 -12.25 3.67 -8.85
N SER A 102 -12.63 4.95 -8.72
CA SER A 102 -12.23 6.00 -9.67
C SER A 102 -12.26 7.39 -9.02
N ILE A 103 -11.36 8.27 -9.46
CA ILE A 103 -11.35 9.69 -9.09
C ILE A 103 -11.76 10.54 -10.31
N PRO A 104 -12.76 11.44 -10.17
CA PRO A 104 -13.18 12.31 -11.27
C PRO A 104 -12.10 13.36 -11.60
N ASN A 105 -12.16 13.91 -12.82
CA ASN A 105 -11.35 15.04 -13.29
C ASN A 105 -9.83 14.80 -13.33
N VAL A 106 -9.38 13.55 -13.41
CA VAL A 106 -7.96 13.21 -13.61
C VAL A 106 -7.79 12.12 -14.67
N THR A 107 -6.61 12.06 -15.28
CA THR A 107 -6.25 10.95 -16.16
C THR A 107 -5.67 9.82 -15.32
N GLU A 108 -6.51 8.85 -14.98
CA GLU A 108 -6.15 7.74 -14.09
C GLU A 108 -5.15 6.76 -14.72
N VAL A 109 -4.21 6.27 -13.93
CA VAL A 109 -3.27 5.19 -14.26
C VAL A 109 -3.43 4.10 -13.20
N LYS A 110 -4.31 3.13 -13.50
CA LYS A 110 -4.65 2.01 -12.59
C LYS A 110 -3.78 0.77 -12.78
N GLU A 111 -2.98 0.75 -13.85
CA GLU A 111 -2.04 -0.34 -14.07
C GLU A 111 -1.02 -0.40 -12.94
N ASN A 112 -0.81 -1.59 -12.38
CA ASN A 112 0.06 -1.85 -11.25
C ASN A 112 -0.30 -1.08 -9.98
N MET A 113 -1.57 -0.66 -9.80
CA MET A 113 -1.94 0.07 -8.59
C MET A 113 -1.91 -0.76 -7.30
N THR A 114 -1.83 -2.09 -7.40
CA THR A 114 -1.72 -3.05 -6.29
C THR A 114 -2.88 -2.95 -5.29
N PHE A 115 -4.10 -2.85 -5.80
CA PHE A 115 -5.31 -2.74 -4.99
C PHE A 115 -5.53 -3.98 -4.13
N GLY A 116 -5.92 -3.79 -2.87
CA GLY A 116 -5.96 -4.85 -1.88
C GLY A 116 -4.65 -5.05 -1.11
N SER A 117 -3.65 -4.18 -1.31
CA SER A 117 -2.42 -4.16 -0.48
C SER A 117 -2.66 -3.68 0.94
N THR A 118 -3.75 -2.96 1.19
CA THR A 118 -4.17 -2.51 2.51
C THR A 118 -5.68 -2.73 2.67
N LEU A 119 -6.08 -3.35 3.77
CA LEU A 119 -7.46 -3.59 4.15
C LEU A 119 -7.69 -3.15 5.60
N VAL A 120 -8.72 -2.36 5.85
CA VAL A 120 -9.07 -1.89 7.20
C VAL A 120 -10.58 -1.95 7.38
N THR A 121 -11.07 -2.62 8.40
CA THR A 121 -12.51 -2.63 8.72
C THR A 121 -12.94 -1.36 9.42
N ASN A 122 -14.15 -0.89 9.11
CA ASN A 122 -14.76 0.24 9.80
C ASN A 122 -15.66 -0.27 10.96
N PRO A 123 -15.51 0.23 12.19
CA PRO A 123 -16.40 -0.11 13.31
C PRO A 123 -17.88 0.17 13.03
N ASN A 124 -18.18 1.17 12.20
CA ASN A 124 -19.54 1.57 11.83
C ASN A 124 -20.12 0.76 10.66
N GLY A 125 -19.40 -0.29 10.21
CA GLY A 125 -19.78 -1.14 9.08
C GLY A 125 -19.02 -0.82 7.80
N GLY A 126 -18.83 -1.84 6.97
CA GLY A 126 -18.00 -1.75 5.76
C GLY A 126 -16.49 -1.83 6.04
N PHE A 127 -15.70 -1.52 5.02
CA PHE A 127 -14.24 -1.56 5.09
C PHE A 127 -13.60 -0.65 4.05
N LEU A 128 -12.34 -0.30 4.27
CA LEU A 128 -11.49 0.42 3.33
C LEU A 128 -10.55 -0.56 2.65
N ALA A 129 -10.46 -0.49 1.32
CA ALA A 129 -9.47 -1.22 0.53
C ALA A 129 -8.62 -0.24 -0.27
N CYS A 130 -7.30 -0.37 -0.25
CA CYS A 130 -6.41 0.57 -0.92
C CYS A 130 -5.40 -0.09 -1.85
N GLY A 131 -4.99 0.68 -2.87
CA GLY A 131 -3.88 0.41 -3.77
C GLY A 131 -2.85 1.54 -3.71
N PRO A 132 -1.68 1.35 -3.09
CA PRO A 132 -0.71 2.43 -2.85
C PRO A 132 -0.01 2.92 -4.12
N LEU A 133 0.03 2.10 -5.18
CA LEU A 133 0.70 2.44 -6.43
C LEU A 133 -0.24 3.05 -7.48
N TYR A 134 -1.50 3.33 -7.10
CA TYR A 134 -2.37 4.12 -7.96
C TYR A 134 -1.72 5.45 -8.29
N ALA A 135 -1.79 5.80 -9.56
CA ALA A 135 -1.27 7.04 -10.07
C ALA A 135 -2.28 7.75 -10.96
N TYR A 136 -2.06 9.04 -11.16
CA TYR A 136 -2.75 9.82 -12.17
C TYR A 136 -1.75 10.70 -12.91
N ARG A 137 -2.14 11.15 -14.10
CA ARG A 137 -1.34 12.05 -14.94
C ARG A 137 -1.87 13.48 -14.88
N CYS A 138 -0.94 14.42 -14.74
CA CYS A 138 -1.14 15.83 -15.06
C CYS A 138 -0.18 16.21 -16.19
N GLY A 139 -0.69 16.39 -17.41
CA GLY A 139 0.16 16.58 -18.59
C GLY A 139 1.09 15.38 -18.80
N HIS A 140 2.40 15.62 -18.75
CA HIS A 140 3.43 14.58 -18.87
C HIS A 140 3.91 14.02 -17.52
N LEU A 141 3.48 14.61 -16.40
CA LEU A 141 3.91 14.20 -15.07
C LEU A 141 3.04 13.06 -14.54
N HIS A 142 3.70 12.10 -13.91
CA HIS A 142 3.11 10.94 -13.27
C HIS A 142 3.14 11.11 -11.75
N TYR A 143 1.97 11.18 -11.12
CA TYR A 143 1.84 11.33 -9.68
C TYR A 143 1.31 10.03 -9.06
N THR A 144 2.14 9.35 -8.28
CA THR A 144 1.74 8.17 -7.51
C THR A 144 1.33 8.60 -6.11
N THR A 145 0.03 8.59 -5.86
CA THR A 145 -0.56 9.06 -4.59
C THR A 145 -1.26 7.94 -3.82
N GLY A 146 -1.56 6.82 -4.49
CA GLY A 146 -2.41 5.79 -3.95
C GLY A 146 -3.89 6.16 -4.02
N ILE A 147 -4.74 5.14 -3.90
CA ILE A 147 -6.19 5.27 -3.86
C ILE A 147 -6.76 4.31 -2.82
N CYS A 148 -7.82 4.73 -2.15
CA CYS A 148 -8.59 3.93 -1.22
C CYS A 148 -10.06 3.99 -1.59
N SER A 149 -10.76 2.86 -1.53
CA SER A 149 -12.20 2.78 -1.72
C SER A 149 -12.88 2.44 -0.41
N ASN A 150 -13.87 3.25 -0.05
CA ASN A 150 -14.78 2.94 1.03
C ASN A 150 -15.84 1.97 0.50
N VAL A 151 -15.91 0.80 1.09
CA VAL A 151 -16.78 -0.29 0.68
C VAL A 151 -17.87 -0.49 1.72
N SER A 152 -19.12 -0.52 1.27
CA SER A 152 -20.30 -0.71 2.11
C SER A 152 -20.33 -2.10 2.75
N ALA A 153 -21.27 -2.29 3.68
CA ALA A 153 -21.48 -3.60 4.28
C ALA A 153 -21.99 -4.66 3.30
N THR A 154 -22.56 -4.24 2.16
CA THR A 154 -23.02 -5.08 1.04
C THR A 154 -21.96 -5.24 -0.06
N PHE A 155 -20.69 -4.91 0.23
CA PHE A 155 -19.54 -5.02 -0.67
C PHE A 155 -19.61 -4.11 -1.91
N GLN A 156 -20.31 -2.97 -1.82
CA GLN A 156 -20.38 -1.98 -2.90
C GLN A 156 -19.43 -0.82 -2.64
N VAL A 157 -18.74 -0.34 -3.67
CA VAL A 157 -17.88 0.86 -3.57
C VAL A 157 -18.77 2.08 -3.42
N MET A 158 -18.65 2.78 -2.29
CA MET A 158 -19.44 3.98 -1.96
C MET A 158 -18.77 5.24 -2.49
N ASN A 159 -17.47 5.38 -2.23
CA ASN A 159 -16.64 6.45 -2.77
C ASN A 159 -15.17 6.03 -2.83
N SER A 160 -14.40 6.73 -3.65
CA SER A 160 -12.95 6.58 -3.75
C SER A 160 -12.26 7.83 -3.22
N ILE A 161 -11.12 7.63 -2.59
CA ILE A 161 -10.35 8.66 -1.89
C ILE A 161 -8.92 8.56 -2.38
N ALA A 162 -8.41 9.64 -2.96
CA ALA A 162 -7.01 9.81 -3.29
C ALA A 162 -6.64 11.28 -3.04
N PRO A 163 -5.42 11.57 -2.54
CA PRO A 163 -4.96 12.94 -2.38
C PRO A 163 -4.53 13.49 -3.74
N VAL A 164 -5.52 13.80 -4.58
CA VAL A 164 -5.29 14.42 -5.89
C VAL A 164 -4.96 15.88 -5.69
N GLN A 165 -3.77 16.26 -6.15
CA GLN A 165 -3.40 17.65 -6.33
C GLN A 165 -4.05 18.16 -7.61
N GLU A 166 -4.61 19.37 -7.56
CA GLU A 166 -5.10 20.04 -8.77
C GLU A 166 -3.95 20.16 -9.77
N CYS A 167 -4.17 19.65 -10.98
CA CYS A 167 -3.22 19.77 -12.08
C CYS A 167 -3.19 21.24 -12.53
N SER A 168 -2.44 22.09 -11.83
CA SER A 168 -2.23 23.46 -12.29
C SER A 168 -1.45 23.41 -13.60
N THR A 169 -2.02 23.97 -14.65
CA THR A 169 -1.31 24.22 -15.91
C THR A 169 -0.42 25.46 -15.83
N GLN A 170 -0.60 26.27 -14.78
CA GLN A 170 0.11 27.51 -14.54
C GLN A 170 1.14 27.31 -13.43
N LEU A 171 2.40 27.57 -13.76
CA LEU A 171 3.53 27.39 -12.87
C LEU A 171 4.33 28.68 -12.83
N ASP A 172 4.45 29.29 -11.66
CA ASP A 172 5.24 30.53 -11.50
C ASP A 172 6.59 30.17 -10.87
N ILE A 173 7.68 30.39 -11.62
CA ILE A 173 9.05 30.09 -11.18
C ILE A 173 9.78 31.40 -10.91
N VAL A 174 10.35 31.51 -9.71
CA VAL A 174 11.28 32.58 -9.37
C VAL A 174 12.69 32.01 -9.31
N ILE A 175 13.57 32.51 -10.16
CA ILE A 175 14.97 32.11 -10.20
C ILE A 175 15.80 33.21 -9.51
N VAL A 176 16.43 32.85 -8.39
CA VAL A 176 17.33 33.74 -7.66
C VAL A 176 18.77 33.42 -8.04
N LEU A 177 19.45 34.39 -8.62
CA LEU A 177 20.81 34.25 -9.14
C LEU A 177 21.79 35.02 -8.24
N ASP A 178 22.93 34.39 -7.97
CA ASP A 178 24.08 35.10 -7.43
C ASP A 178 24.67 35.97 -8.55
N GLY A 179 24.82 37.27 -8.30
CA GLY A 179 25.42 38.27 -9.21
C GLY A 179 26.76 38.81 -8.69
N SER A 180 27.34 38.19 -7.66
CA SER A 180 28.62 38.59 -7.09
C SER A 180 29.79 38.41 -8.07
N ASN A 181 30.85 39.20 -7.88
CA ASN A 181 32.07 39.10 -8.70
C ASN A 181 32.86 37.80 -8.48
N SER A 182 32.55 37.01 -7.44
CA SER A 182 33.21 35.72 -7.15
C SER A 182 32.90 34.63 -8.18
N ILE A 183 31.81 34.75 -8.92
CA ILE A 183 31.38 33.77 -9.91
C ILE A 183 31.62 34.23 -11.35
N TYR A 184 32.36 35.33 -11.54
CA TYR A 184 32.78 35.77 -12.86
C TYR A 184 33.74 34.74 -13.49
N PRO A 185 33.57 34.40 -14.78
CA PRO A 185 32.57 34.88 -15.73
C PRO A 185 31.25 34.09 -15.69
N TRP A 186 30.12 34.80 -15.77
CA TRP A 186 28.76 34.25 -15.65
C TRP A 186 28.26 33.35 -16.80
N GLN A 187 29.12 32.99 -17.76
CA GLN A 187 28.72 32.26 -18.96
C GLN A 187 28.02 30.93 -18.66
N SER A 188 28.50 30.18 -17.66
CA SER A 188 27.88 28.91 -17.27
C SER A 188 26.48 29.10 -16.67
N VAL A 189 26.27 30.19 -15.92
CA VAL A 189 24.97 30.51 -15.33
C VAL A 189 23.98 30.88 -16.44
N THR A 190 24.38 31.74 -17.37
CA THR A 190 23.54 32.11 -18.52
C THR A 190 23.23 30.90 -19.42
N ALA A 191 24.21 30.03 -19.66
CA ALA A 191 24.01 28.83 -20.47
C ALA A 191 23.01 27.86 -19.82
N PHE A 192 23.11 27.65 -18.51
CA PHE A 192 22.13 26.86 -17.75
C PHE A 192 20.73 27.47 -17.84
N LEU A 193 20.59 28.79 -17.68
CA LEU A 193 19.30 29.46 -17.78
C LEU A 193 18.68 29.30 -19.17
N ASN A 194 19.47 29.46 -20.24
CA ASN A 194 18.96 29.27 -21.59
C ASN A 194 18.48 27.83 -21.84
N ASP A 195 19.25 26.80 -21.46
CA ASP A 195 18.83 25.40 -21.61
C ASP A 195 17.60 25.06 -20.76
N LEU A 196 17.47 25.67 -19.58
CA LEU A 196 16.29 25.52 -18.72
C LEU A 196 15.06 26.18 -19.34
N LEU A 197 15.17 27.44 -19.78
CA LEU A 197 14.07 28.21 -20.37
C LEU A 197 13.57 27.59 -21.69
N GLU A 198 14.45 27.08 -22.55
CA GLU A 198 14.08 26.41 -23.81
C GLU A 198 13.25 25.14 -23.61
N ARG A 199 13.35 24.51 -22.44
CA ARG A 199 12.62 23.28 -22.09
C ARG A 199 11.29 23.56 -21.41
N MET A 200 10.97 24.82 -21.13
CA MET A 200 9.73 25.22 -20.46
C MET A 200 8.74 25.83 -21.43
N ASP A 201 7.46 25.54 -21.23
CA ASP A 201 6.36 26.11 -22.01
C ASP A 201 5.93 27.43 -21.35
N ILE A 202 6.56 28.54 -21.78
CA ILE A 202 6.41 29.87 -21.18
C ILE A 202 5.30 30.63 -21.89
N GLY A 203 4.29 31.05 -21.14
CA GLY A 203 3.15 31.77 -21.69
C GLY A 203 2.25 32.40 -20.63
N PRO A 204 1.41 33.38 -20.99
CA PRO A 204 0.58 34.13 -20.04
C PRO A 204 -0.49 33.29 -19.33
N LYS A 205 -0.74 32.05 -19.78
CA LYS A 205 -1.63 31.06 -19.16
C LYS A 205 -0.93 29.73 -18.81
N GLN A 206 0.40 29.72 -18.85
CA GLN A 206 1.25 28.54 -18.68
C GLN A 206 2.36 28.87 -17.67
N THR A 207 3.62 28.51 -17.94
CA THR A 207 4.72 28.84 -17.03
C THR A 207 5.05 30.32 -17.12
N GLN A 208 5.14 31.01 -15.99
CA GLN A 208 5.69 32.36 -15.91
C GLN A 208 7.03 32.30 -15.17
N VAL A 209 8.04 33.01 -15.69
CA VAL A 209 9.38 33.01 -15.12
C VAL A 209 9.80 34.44 -14.83
N CYS A 210 10.35 34.65 -13.63
CA CYS A 210 11.01 35.89 -13.26
C CYS A 210 12.38 35.56 -12.67
N ASP A 211 13.41 36.25 -13.12
CA ASP A 211 14.76 36.17 -12.59
C ASP A 211 15.13 37.44 -11.81
N SER A 212 15.91 37.26 -10.74
CA SER A 212 16.48 38.35 -9.96
C SER A 212 17.91 37.99 -9.58
N ALA A 213 18.86 38.86 -9.93
CA ALA A 213 20.27 38.73 -9.60
C ALA A 213 20.67 39.73 -8.51
N PHE A 214 21.49 39.29 -7.55
CA PHE A 214 21.97 40.08 -6.41
C PHE A 214 23.48 40.30 -6.42
#